data_AF-A0A925HPZ4-F1
#
_entry.id   AF-A0A925HPZ4-F1
#
_cell.length_a   1.000
_cell.length_b   1.000
_cell.length_c   1.000
_cell.angle_alpha   90.00
_cell.angle_beta   90.00
_cell.angle_gamma   90.00
#
_symmetry.space_group_name_H-M   'P 1'
#
loop_
_entity.id
_entity.type
_entity.pdbx_description
1 polymer ?
#
loop_
_entity_poly.entity_id
_entity_poly.type
_entity_poly.pdbx_seq_one_letter_code
_entity_poly.pdbx_strand_id
1 'polypeptide(L)'
;MTYRLALPTLTLSALVFAAAAGAQAQQKKPGTGTATTARPASTAPAPTPSVAPAPTPAPVHEPVASAPARPSKPAAPEKAAPTSDHVRFGIAGGMAAPMSSLGQAYTVGYHGGAFLEGRPLGFPVGLRGDIQYASFGVKTGITSPSYTVLQFTGAAVYDFPSGSGGKSPFFATGGIGLYRNKGAGPSQTDFGQNLGLGFNIRKARFKPFVEGRFHFFNNVENFNLAAGFHI
;
A
#
# COMPACT_ATOMS: atom_id res chain seq x y z
N MET A 1 -21.05 -35.27 -9.65
CA MET A 1 -20.10 -34.14 -9.55
C MET A 1 -20.63 -33.18 -8.51
N THR A 2 -19.96 -33.09 -7.35
CA THR A 2 -20.38 -32.21 -6.26
C THR A 2 -19.62 -30.90 -6.39
N TYR A 3 -20.23 -29.89 -7.02
CA TYR A 3 -19.66 -28.55 -7.08
C TYR A 3 -19.69 -27.94 -5.67
N ARG A 4 -18.55 -27.93 -4.98
CA ARG A 4 -18.43 -27.15 -3.74
C ARG A 4 -18.24 -25.68 -4.11
N LEU A 5 -19.25 -24.88 -3.78
CA LEU A 5 -19.31 -23.44 -4.03
C LEU A 5 -18.05 -22.74 -3.51
N ALA A 6 -17.55 -21.80 -4.30
CA ALA A 6 -16.51 -20.84 -3.91
C ALA A 6 -16.83 -20.22 -2.54
N LEU A 7 -15.80 -20.01 -1.73
CA LEU A 7 -15.90 -19.30 -0.45
C LEU A 7 -15.47 -17.85 -0.67
N PRO A 8 -16.39 -16.94 -1.05
CA PRO A 8 -16.06 -15.53 -1.15
C PRO A 8 -15.74 -14.93 0.21
N THR A 9 -14.79 -14.02 0.25
CA THR A 9 -14.51 -13.15 1.41
C THR A 9 -14.47 -11.71 0.94
N LEU A 10 -15.11 -10.80 1.66
CA LEU A 10 -15.05 -9.36 1.40
C LEU A 10 -14.12 -8.71 2.42
N THR A 11 -13.08 -8.05 1.95
CA THR A 11 -12.12 -7.35 2.79
C THR A 11 -12.25 -5.85 2.57
N LEU A 12 -12.45 -5.08 3.63
CA LEU A 12 -12.49 -3.62 3.59
C LEU A 12 -11.26 -3.04 4.29
N SER A 13 -10.30 -2.58 3.50
CA SER A 13 -9.10 -1.91 4.01
C SER A 13 -9.41 -0.43 4.24
N ALA A 14 -9.36 -0.01 5.50
CA ALA A 14 -9.50 1.37 5.90
C ALA A 14 -8.20 1.81 6.58
N LEU A 15 -7.55 2.81 5.99
CA LEU A 15 -6.28 3.41 6.42
C LEU A 15 -5.04 2.59 6.07
N VAL A 16 -4.31 3.09 5.09
CA VAL A 16 -3.06 2.53 4.59
C VAL A 16 -1.98 3.61 4.59
N PHE A 17 -0.79 3.31 5.09
CA PHE A 17 0.38 4.17 4.94
C PHE A 17 1.27 3.62 3.83
N ALA A 18 1.36 4.33 2.71
CA ALA A 18 2.34 4.03 1.67
C ALA A 18 3.51 5.01 1.77
N ALA A 19 4.71 4.48 1.97
CA ALA A 19 5.95 5.23 1.87
C ALA A 19 6.54 4.98 0.47
N ALA A 20 6.74 6.04 -0.30
CA ALA A 20 7.49 5.93 -1.54
C ALA A 20 8.95 5.61 -1.18
N ALA A 21 9.37 4.36 -1.35
CA ALA A 21 10.78 4.03 -1.36
C ALA A 21 11.31 4.54 -2.69
N GLY A 22 11.95 5.71 -2.68
CA GLY A 22 12.74 6.17 -3.81
C GLY A 22 13.92 5.22 -3.99
N ALA A 23 13.72 4.10 -4.68
CA ALA A 23 14.79 3.26 -5.16
C ALA A 23 15.47 4.00 -6.32
N GLN A 24 16.22 5.05 -6.00
CA GLN A 24 17.35 5.39 -6.85
C GLN A 24 18.31 4.22 -6.71
N ALA A 25 18.32 3.33 -7.70
CA ALA A 25 19.43 2.41 -7.91
C ALA A 25 20.67 3.27 -8.22
N GLN A 26 21.26 3.86 -7.18
CA GLN A 26 22.65 4.27 -7.25
C GLN A 26 23.42 2.96 -7.40
N GLN A 27 23.95 2.71 -8.60
CA GLN A 27 25.10 1.84 -8.80
C GLN A 27 26.23 2.36 -7.91
N LYS A 28 26.20 2.02 -6.63
CA LYS A 28 27.20 2.40 -5.65
C LYS A 28 28.31 1.36 -5.74
N LYS A 29 29.40 1.76 -6.38
CA LYS A 29 30.69 1.06 -6.41
C LYS A 29 31.03 0.55 -4.99
N PRO A 30 31.44 -0.72 -4.80
CA PRO A 30 31.72 -1.26 -3.48
C PRO A 30 32.91 -0.53 -2.87
N GLY A 31 32.65 0.23 -1.80
CA GLY A 31 33.67 0.84 -0.96
C GLY A 31 33.76 0.05 0.35
N THR A 32 34.87 -0.65 0.52
CA THR A 32 35.28 -1.34 1.75
C THR A 32 35.43 -0.31 2.87
N GLY A 33 34.67 -0.47 3.94
CA GLY A 33 34.72 0.43 5.10
C GLY A 33 34.31 -0.29 6.37
N THR A 34 35.29 -0.44 7.25
CA THR A 34 35.29 -1.14 8.54
C THR A 34 34.32 -0.57 9.57
N ALA A 35 33.86 -1.47 10.45
CA ALA A 35 33.01 -1.23 11.61
C ALA A 35 33.55 -0.16 12.58
N THR A 36 32.64 0.56 13.25
CA THR A 36 32.90 1.24 14.52
C THR A 36 31.64 1.22 15.38
N THR A 37 31.84 0.82 16.62
CA THR A 37 30.85 0.49 17.65
C THR A 37 30.49 1.71 18.50
N ALA A 38 29.27 1.66 19.06
CA ALA A 38 28.79 2.25 20.32
C ALA A 38 28.57 3.78 20.44
N ARG A 39 27.35 4.15 20.89
CA ARG A 39 27.08 4.87 22.16
C ARG A 39 25.58 5.14 22.35
N PRO A 40 24.98 4.85 23.52
CA PRO A 40 23.67 5.37 23.91
C PRO A 40 23.83 6.66 24.73
N ALA A 41 22.94 7.63 24.56
CA ALA A 41 22.66 8.63 25.60
C ALA A 41 21.38 9.44 25.34
N SER A 42 20.70 9.69 26.47
CA SER A 42 20.05 10.95 26.84
C SER A 42 18.59 11.16 26.43
N THR A 43 17.72 10.89 27.39
CA THR A 43 16.37 11.44 27.51
C THR A 43 16.42 12.96 27.68
N ALA A 44 15.77 13.70 26.78
CA ALA A 44 15.59 15.14 26.86
C ALA A 44 14.31 15.52 27.65
N PRO A 45 14.34 16.57 28.49
CA PRO A 45 13.18 17.05 29.22
C PRO A 45 12.20 17.88 28.38
N ALA A 46 10.95 17.94 28.84
CA ALA A 46 9.82 18.60 28.20
C ALA A 46 10.00 20.13 28.06
N PRO A 47 9.50 20.75 26.96
CA PRO A 47 9.53 22.19 26.80
C PRO A 47 8.40 22.88 27.58
N THR A 48 8.73 23.95 28.28
CA THR A 48 7.81 24.94 28.85
C THR A 48 7.15 25.79 27.76
N PRO A 49 5.92 26.31 27.98
CA PRO A 49 5.24 27.18 27.03
C PRO A 49 5.91 28.57 26.98
N SER A 50 6.34 28.97 25.79
CA SER A 50 6.89 30.30 25.49
C SER A 50 5.74 31.30 25.27
N VAL A 51 5.74 32.38 26.03
CA VAL A 51 4.80 33.50 25.93
C VAL A 51 5.15 34.35 24.69
N ALA A 52 4.15 34.64 23.87
CA ALA A 52 4.29 35.45 22.65
C ALA A 52 4.63 36.93 22.99
N PRO A 53 5.72 37.50 22.45
CA PRO A 53 5.99 38.93 22.58
C PRO A 53 5.11 39.77 21.64
N ALA A 54 4.80 40.98 22.11
CA ALA A 54 3.98 41.99 21.45
C ALA A 54 4.55 42.44 20.07
N PRO A 55 3.70 42.92 19.15
CA PRO A 55 4.13 43.35 17.82
C PRO A 55 4.98 44.63 17.87
N THR A 56 6.18 44.56 17.29
CA THR A 56 7.07 45.70 17.04
C THR A 56 6.51 46.61 15.93
N PRO A 57 6.57 47.95 16.05
CA PRO A 57 6.15 48.88 15.00
C PRO A 57 6.98 48.74 13.71
N ALA A 58 6.31 48.95 12.57
CA ALA A 58 6.91 48.85 11.24
C ALA A 58 7.99 49.93 11.02
N PRO A 59 9.17 49.57 10.47
CA PRO A 59 10.17 50.55 10.05
C PRO A 59 9.75 51.25 8.76
N VAL A 60 9.90 52.58 8.76
CA VAL A 60 9.77 53.44 7.59
C VAL A 60 11.01 53.20 6.71
N HIS A 61 10.81 52.72 5.49
CA HIS A 61 11.88 52.48 4.53
C HIS A 61 12.21 53.75 3.75
N GLU A 62 13.45 54.24 3.91
CA GLU A 62 14.07 55.21 3.01
C GLU A 62 14.40 54.57 1.64
N PRO A 63 14.38 55.34 0.54
CA PRO A 63 14.69 54.85 -0.80
C PRO A 63 16.20 54.65 -0.97
N VAL A 64 16.66 53.40 -0.94
CA VAL A 64 18.05 53.02 -1.23
C VAL A 64 18.27 53.03 -2.74
N ALA A 65 19.28 53.79 -3.17
CA ALA A 65 19.69 53.96 -4.55
C ALA A 65 20.05 52.63 -5.25
N SER A 66 19.56 52.48 -6.48
CA SER A 66 19.77 51.34 -7.37
C SER A 66 21.25 51.07 -7.64
N ALA A 67 21.74 49.92 -7.21
CA ALA A 67 23.02 49.38 -7.63
C ALA A 67 22.93 48.80 -9.07
N PRO A 68 23.95 48.97 -9.92
CA PRO A 68 23.93 48.48 -11.30
C PRO A 68 23.93 46.94 -11.36
N ALA A 69 23.03 46.40 -12.19
CA ALA A 69 22.83 44.98 -12.41
C ALA A 69 24.11 44.31 -12.97
N ARG A 70 24.63 43.31 -12.26
CA ARG A 70 25.64 42.41 -12.81
C ARG A 70 24.99 41.46 -13.83
N PRO A 71 25.66 41.16 -14.96
CA PRO A 71 25.16 40.18 -15.93
C PRO A 71 25.15 38.78 -15.28
N SER A 72 23.96 38.22 -15.15
CA SER A 72 23.75 36.86 -14.65
C SER A 72 24.26 35.85 -15.68
N LYS A 73 25.20 35.00 -15.25
CA LYS A 73 25.71 33.84 -15.99
C LYS A 73 24.53 32.98 -16.48
N PRO A 74 24.45 32.59 -17.78
CA PRO A 74 23.41 31.70 -18.26
C PRO A 74 23.45 30.39 -17.48
N ALA A 75 22.38 30.09 -16.74
CA ALA A 75 22.21 28.82 -16.08
C ALA A 75 22.13 27.74 -17.17
N ALA A 76 23.09 26.80 -17.15
CA ALA A 76 23.03 25.63 -18.00
C ALA A 76 21.69 24.89 -17.74
N PRO A 77 21.03 24.36 -18.77
CA PRO A 77 19.79 23.61 -18.58
C PRO A 77 20.06 22.43 -17.65
N GLU A 78 19.53 22.51 -16.44
CA GLU A 78 19.52 21.41 -15.49
C GLU A 78 18.72 20.29 -16.14
N LYS A 79 19.45 19.27 -16.60
CA LYS A 79 18.88 18.09 -17.25
C LYS A 79 18.02 17.38 -16.20
N ALA A 80 16.73 17.70 -16.18
CA ALA A 80 15.74 17.07 -15.30
C ALA A 80 15.88 15.55 -15.46
N ALA A 81 16.33 14.88 -14.40
CA ALA A 81 16.46 13.44 -14.42
C ALA A 81 15.09 12.83 -14.74
N PRO A 82 15.00 11.83 -15.65
CA PRO A 82 13.76 11.14 -15.90
C PRO A 82 13.27 10.58 -14.57
N THR A 83 12.10 11.04 -14.13
CA THR A 83 11.45 10.57 -12.91
C THR A 83 11.04 9.13 -13.19
N SER A 84 11.89 8.18 -12.80
CA SER A 84 11.57 6.76 -12.90
C SER A 84 10.29 6.51 -12.13
N ASP A 85 9.27 5.95 -12.81
CA ASP A 85 7.98 5.63 -12.20
C ASP A 85 8.23 4.85 -10.92
N HIS A 86 7.93 5.50 -9.80
CA HIS A 86 8.45 5.10 -8.50
C HIS A 86 7.82 3.78 -8.07
N VAL A 87 8.67 2.82 -7.71
CA VAL A 87 8.26 1.69 -6.89
C VAL A 87 7.78 2.23 -5.54
N ARG A 88 6.63 1.78 -5.08
CA ARG A 88 5.97 2.19 -3.83
C ARG A 88 5.88 1.00 -2.92
N PHE A 89 6.27 1.18 -1.67
CA PHE A 89 6.01 0.23 -0.60
C PHE A 89 4.87 0.75 0.28
N GLY A 90 4.05 -0.13 0.82
CA GLY A 90 3.04 0.28 1.78
C GLY A 90 2.54 -0.84 2.66
N ILE A 91 1.86 -0.43 3.73
CA ILE A 91 1.23 -1.33 4.69
C ILE A 91 -0.26 -1.04 4.77
N ALA A 92 -1.08 -2.07 4.67
CA ALA A 92 -2.53 -1.95 4.71
C ALA A 92 -3.11 -2.69 5.91
N GLY A 93 -4.18 -2.16 6.48
CA GLY A 93 -4.96 -2.86 7.49
C GLY A 93 -6.43 -2.47 7.41
N GLY A 94 -7.28 -3.24 8.07
CA GLY A 94 -8.71 -2.94 8.15
C GLY A 94 -9.54 -4.10 8.66
N MET A 95 -10.80 -4.11 8.22
CA MET A 95 -11.78 -5.12 8.60
C MET A 95 -11.95 -6.14 7.47
N ALA A 96 -12.17 -7.40 7.83
CA ALA A 96 -12.49 -8.46 6.89
C ALA A 96 -13.82 -9.09 7.27
N ALA A 97 -14.71 -9.24 6.30
CA ALA A 97 -16.03 -9.83 6.46
C ALA A 97 -16.12 -11.15 5.68
N PRO A 98 -16.32 -12.29 6.37
CA PRO A 98 -16.50 -13.57 5.70
C PRO A 98 -17.86 -13.57 4.97
N MET A 99 -17.91 -14.00 3.71
CA MET A 99 -19.14 -14.02 2.91
C MET A 99 -19.60 -15.46 2.64
N SER A 100 -20.82 -15.63 2.13
CA SER A 100 -21.40 -16.95 1.80
C SER A 100 -21.38 -17.92 3.00
N SER A 101 -21.05 -19.18 2.79
CA SER A 101 -20.94 -20.22 3.82
C SER A 101 -19.90 -19.90 4.89
N LEU A 102 -18.82 -19.18 4.56
CA LEU A 102 -17.86 -18.72 5.58
C LEU A 102 -18.53 -17.73 6.55
N GLY A 103 -19.38 -16.85 6.01
CA GLY A 103 -20.14 -15.87 6.78
C GLY A 103 -21.19 -16.48 7.72
N GLN A 104 -21.54 -17.76 7.56
CA GLN A 104 -22.43 -18.46 8.48
C GLN A 104 -21.72 -18.86 9.77
N ALA A 105 -20.47 -19.30 9.70
CA ALA A 105 -19.70 -19.81 10.84
C ALA A 105 -18.83 -18.74 11.54
N TYR A 106 -18.40 -17.72 10.81
CA TYR A 106 -17.43 -16.73 11.30
C TYR A 106 -18.01 -15.32 11.34
N THR A 107 -17.47 -14.49 12.24
CA THR A 107 -17.82 -13.07 12.36
C THR A 107 -16.86 -12.20 11.55
N VAL A 108 -17.21 -10.92 11.39
CA VAL A 108 -16.26 -9.90 10.96
C VAL A 108 -15.01 -9.97 11.84
N GLY A 109 -13.86 -9.79 11.20
CA GLY A 109 -12.55 -9.79 11.83
C GLY A 109 -11.68 -8.69 11.27
N TYR A 110 -10.36 -8.88 11.31
CA TYR A 110 -9.39 -7.90 10.88
C TYR A 110 -8.44 -8.49 9.84
N HIS A 111 -7.81 -7.61 9.06
CA HIS A 111 -6.68 -7.97 8.21
C HIS A 111 -5.58 -6.93 8.27
N GLY A 112 -4.37 -7.36 7.94
CA GLY A 112 -3.19 -6.53 7.87
C GLY A 112 -2.18 -7.10 6.86
N GLY A 113 -1.38 -6.26 6.24
CA GLY A 113 -0.43 -6.71 5.25
C GLY A 113 0.49 -5.62 4.73
N ALA A 114 1.34 -6.01 3.79
CA ALA A 114 2.26 -5.13 3.10
C ALA A 114 2.17 -5.37 1.59
N PHE A 115 2.54 -4.36 0.81
CA PHE A 115 2.55 -4.45 -0.64
C PHE A 115 3.69 -3.66 -1.26
N LEU A 116 4.03 -4.07 -2.48
CA LEU A 116 4.94 -3.38 -3.37
C LEU A 116 4.20 -3.10 -4.68
N GLU A 117 4.17 -1.84 -5.11
CA GLU A 117 3.50 -1.41 -6.34
C GLU A 117 4.49 -0.68 -7.23
N GLY A 118 4.47 -0.95 -8.54
CA GLY A 118 5.24 -0.20 -9.52
C GLY A 118 4.43 -0.05 -10.80
N ARG A 119 4.66 1.02 -11.55
CA ARG A 119 4.09 1.19 -12.89
C ARG A 119 5.21 1.17 -13.92
N PRO A 120 5.33 0.12 -14.73
CA PRO A 120 6.30 0.11 -15.82
C PRO A 120 6.04 1.27 -16.80
N LEU A 121 7.11 1.85 -17.33
CA LEU A 121 7.00 2.94 -18.30
C LEU A 121 6.25 2.43 -19.55
N GLY A 122 5.25 3.18 -19.99
CA GLY A 122 4.43 2.83 -21.16
C GLY A 122 3.31 1.83 -20.88
N PHE A 123 3.15 1.32 -19.64
CA PHE A 123 2.02 0.48 -19.29
C PHE A 123 0.87 1.30 -18.70
N PRO A 124 -0.39 1.11 -19.19
CA PRO A 124 -1.55 1.84 -18.68
C PRO A 124 -1.97 1.38 -17.27
N VAL A 125 -1.44 0.25 -16.80
CA VAL A 125 -1.73 -0.34 -15.49
C VAL A 125 -0.45 -0.44 -14.67
N GLY A 126 -0.58 -0.24 -13.36
CA GLY A 126 0.45 -0.61 -12.39
C GLY A 126 0.39 -2.11 -12.08
N LEU A 127 1.47 -2.64 -11.53
CA LEU A 127 1.57 -3.98 -10.97
C LEU A 127 1.78 -3.87 -9.46
N ARG A 128 1.07 -4.68 -8.68
CA ARG A 128 1.15 -4.73 -7.23
C ARG A 128 1.31 -6.18 -6.76
N GLY A 129 2.29 -6.43 -5.91
CA GLY A 129 2.41 -7.66 -5.12
C GLY A 129 2.00 -7.39 -3.68
N ASP A 130 1.12 -8.21 -3.12
CA ASP A 130 0.63 -8.10 -1.74
C ASP A 130 0.95 -9.37 -0.94
N ILE A 131 1.29 -9.19 0.34
CA ILE A 131 1.20 -10.22 1.38
C ILE A 131 0.23 -9.73 2.46
N GLN A 132 -0.80 -10.51 2.76
CA GLN A 132 -1.82 -10.12 3.74
C GLN A 132 -2.20 -11.29 4.66
N TYR A 133 -2.55 -10.96 5.89
CA TYR A 133 -3.06 -11.87 6.90
C TYR A 133 -4.41 -11.38 7.38
N ALA A 134 -5.40 -12.26 7.40
CA ALA A 134 -6.73 -12.00 7.95
C ALA A 134 -7.07 -13.01 9.05
N SER A 135 -7.79 -12.57 10.07
CA SER A 135 -8.28 -13.42 11.16
C SER A 135 -9.74 -13.10 11.45
N PHE A 136 -10.54 -14.15 11.60
CA PHE A 136 -11.98 -14.09 11.82
C PHE A 136 -12.35 -14.77 13.14
N GLY A 137 -13.24 -14.12 13.88
CA GLY A 137 -13.85 -14.69 15.08
C GLY A 137 -14.86 -15.79 14.72
N VAL A 138 -15.14 -16.66 15.67
CA VAL A 138 -16.13 -17.74 15.53
C VAL A 138 -17.44 -17.28 16.17
N LYS A 139 -18.58 -17.60 15.54
CA LYS A 139 -19.89 -17.30 16.14
C LYS A 139 -20.19 -18.22 17.31
N THR A 140 -20.91 -17.69 18.30
CA THR A 140 -21.33 -18.42 19.52
C THR A 140 -22.02 -19.74 19.15
N GLY A 141 -21.61 -20.83 19.80
CA GLY A 141 -22.16 -22.17 19.58
C GLY A 141 -21.31 -23.10 18.69
N ILE A 142 -20.16 -22.62 18.19
CA ILE A 142 -19.20 -23.44 17.42
C ILE A 142 -17.91 -23.59 18.21
N THR A 143 -17.53 -24.82 18.55
CA THR A 143 -16.27 -25.17 19.24
C THR A 143 -15.08 -25.25 18.28
N SER A 144 -14.93 -24.27 17.38
CA SER A 144 -13.81 -24.21 16.43
C SER A 144 -12.81 -23.12 16.83
N PRO A 145 -11.51 -23.29 16.55
CA PRO A 145 -10.55 -22.19 16.63
C PRO A 145 -10.88 -21.10 15.59
N SER A 146 -10.34 -19.90 15.80
CA SER A 146 -10.40 -18.79 14.85
C SER A 146 -9.99 -19.23 13.43
N TYR A 147 -10.68 -18.72 12.41
CA TYR A 147 -10.28 -18.92 11.01
C TYR A 147 -9.28 -17.86 10.59
N THR A 148 -8.19 -18.27 9.95
CA THR A 148 -7.14 -17.36 9.49
C THR A 148 -6.78 -17.62 8.04
N VAL A 149 -6.43 -16.56 7.34
CA VAL A 149 -6.06 -16.59 5.92
C VAL A 149 -4.77 -15.81 5.74
N LEU A 150 -3.71 -16.48 5.27
CA LEU A 150 -2.49 -15.84 4.81
C LEU A 150 -2.47 -15.88 3.28
N GLN A 151 -2.38 -14.73 2.62
CA GLN A 151 -2.46 -14.63 1.17
C GLN A 151 -1.25 -13.95 0.56
N PHE A 152 -0.88 -14.42 -0.63
CA PHE A 152 0.13 -13.85 -1.51
C PHE A 152 -0.51 -13.59 -2.87
N THR A 153 -0.65 -12.32 -3.26
CA THR A 153 -1.36 -11.96 -4.50
C THR A 153 -0.56 -11.04 -5.40
N GLY A 154 -0.66 -11.24 -6.71
CA GLY A 154 -0.25 -10.28 -7.73
C GLY A 154 -1.48 -9.65 -8.38
N ALA A 155 -1.52 -8.33 -8.49
CA ALA A 155 -2.64 -7.57 -9.02
C ALA A 155 -2.19 -6.48 -10.00
N ALA A 156 -3.02 -6.22 -11.01
CA ALA A 156 -2.96 -5.01 -11.80
C ALA A 156 -3.68 -3.87 -11.07
N VAL A 157 -3.16 -2.64 -11.17
CA VAL A 157 -3.71 -1.43 -10.58
C VAL A 157 -4.03 -0.43 -11.68
N TYR A 158 -5.31 -0.19 -11.91
CA TYR A 158 -5.79 0.77 -12.89
C TYR A 158 -6.22 2.06 -12.19
N ASP A 159 -5.53 3.16 -12.47
CA ASP A 159 -5.97 4.49 -12.03
C ASP A 159 -6.98 5.03 -13.04
N PHE A 160 -8.14 5.47 -12.58
CA PHE A 160 -9.12 6.06 -13.48
C PHE A 160 -8.59 7.38 -14.08
N PRO A 161 -9.02 7.78 -15.29
CA PRO A 161 -8.72 9.12 -15.80
C PRO A 161 -9.47 10.18 -14.96
N SER A 162 -8.85 11.35 -14.74
CA SER A 162 -9.51 12.51 -14.14
C SER A 162 -9.96 13.46 -15.25
N GLY A 163 -11.20 13.95 -15.20
CA GLY A 163 -11.72 14.93 -16.16
C GLY A 163 -10.98 16.28 -16.17
N SER A 164 -10.17 16.56 -15.15
CA SER A 164 -9.40 17.79 -14.99
C SER A 164 -7.93 17.69 -15.44
N GLY A 165 -7.54 16.68 -16.21
CA GLY A 165 -6.16 16.47 -16.67
C GLY A 165 -5.17 15.99 -15.58
N GLY A 166 -5.66 15.65 -14.38
CA GLY A 166 -4.85 15.10 -13.28
C GLY A 166 -4.96 13.57 -13.12
N LYS A 167 -4.25 12.99 -12.14
CA LYS A 167 -4.42 11.57 -11.75
C LYS A 167 -5.67 11.40 -10.89
N SER A 168 -6.69 10.65 -11.31
CA SER A 168 -7.92 10.41 -10.51
C SER A 168 -7.59 9.94 -9.09
N PRO A 169 -8.38 10.32 -8.06
CA PRO A 169 -8.17 9.71 -6.76
C PRO A 169 -8.67 8.25 -6.75
N PHE A 170 -9.54 7.87 -7.67
CA PHE A 170 -10.09 6.52 -7.74
C PHE A 170 -9.17 5.58 -8.49
N PHE A 171 -9.11 4.32 -8.04
CA PHE A 171 -8.41 3.24 -8.73
C PHE A 171 -9.15 1.92 -8.56
N ALA A 172 -8.87 0.97 -9.46
CA ALA A 172 -9.35 -0.39 -9.40
C ALA A 172 -8.16 -1.36 -9.33
N THR A 173 -8.34 -2.48 -8.63
CA THR A 173 -7.35 -3.55 -8.55
C THR A 173 -7.97 -4.86 -9.01
N GLY A 174 -7.20 -5.69 -9.71
CA GLY A 174 -7.63 -7.01 -10.15
C GLY A 174 -6.45 -7.95 -10.22
N GLY A 175 -6.54 -9.11 -9.60
CA GLY A 175 -5.38 -9.98 -9.43
C GLY A 175 -5.70 -11.43 -9.15
N ILE A 176 -4.63 -12.21 -9.03
CA ILE A 176 -4.63 -13.63 -8.69
C ILE A 176 -3.64 -13.92 -7.58
N GLY A 177 -3.77 -15.07 -6.91
CA GLY A 177 -2.82 -15.44 -5.87
C GLY A 177 -3.14 -16.73 -5.15
N LEU A 178 -2.34 -16.99 -4.12
CA LEU A 178 -2.41 -18.15 -3.25
C LEU A 178 -2.95 -17.72 -1.87
N TYR A 179 -3.84 -18.53 -1.32
CA TYR A 179 -4.54 -18.29 -0.06
C TYR A 179 -4.35 -19.51 0.82
N ARG A 180 -3.54 -19.37 1.88
CA ARG A 180 -3.40 -20.40 2.89
C ARG A 180 -4.40 -20.17 4.01
N ASN A 181 -5.43 -21.01 4.08
CA ASN A 181 -6.46 -20.96 5.09
C ASN A 181 -6.22 -21.99 6.21
N LYS A 182 -6.52 -21.59 7.46
CA LYS A 182 -6.45 -22.45 8.64
C LYS A 182 -7.70 -22.25 9.48
N GLY A 183 -8.38 -23.35 9.81
CA GLY A 183 -9.55 -23.39 10.70
C GLY A 183 -9.41 -24.55 11.70
N ALA A 184 -10.49 -25.28 11.96
CA ALA A 184 -10.48 -26.45 12.84
C ALA A 184 -9.66 -27.65 12.31
N GLY A 185 -9.44 -27.72 11.00
CA GLY A 185 -8.70 -28.80 10.33
C GLY A 185 -7.27 -28.43 9.93
N PRO A 186 -6.60 -29.28 9.12
CA PRO A 186 -5.30 -28.96 8.55
C PRO A 186 -5.35 -27.69 7.70
N SER A 187 -4.23 -26.97 7.62
CA SER A 187 -4.15 -25.80 6.73
C SER A 187 -4.22 -26.24 5.27
N GLN A 188 -5.02 -25.56 4.47
CA GLN A 188 -5.11 -25.78 3.02
C GLN A 188 -4.55 -24.55 2.29
N THR A 189 -4.11 -24.74 1.05
CA THR A 189 -3.64 -23.66 0.18
C THR A 189 -4.46 -23.70 -1.09
N ASP A 190 -5.17 -22.61 -1.32
CA ASP A 190 -6.10 -22.44 -2.42
C ASP A 190 -5.58 -21.40 -3.41
N PHE A 191 -5.89 -21.58 -4.70
CA PHE A 191 -5.70 -20.54 -5.69
C PHE A 191 -6.96 -19.68 -5.79
N GLY A 192 -6.78 -18.38 -6.03
CA GLY A 192 -7.90 -17.48 -6.15
C GLY A 192 -7.59 -16.20 -6.90
N GLN A 193 -8.65 -15.42 -7.10
CA GLN A 193 -8.64 -14.10 -7.70
C GLN A 193 -9.15 -13.06 -6.72
N ASN A 194 -8.78 -11.80 -6.94
CA ASN A 194 -9.28 -10.67 -6.18
C ASN A 194 -9.62 -9.50 -7.09
N LEU A 195 -10.63 -8.74 -6.69
CA LEU A 195 -11.09 -7.54 -7.38
C LEU A 195 -11.34 -6.45 -6.34
N GLY A 196 -10.82 -5.26 -6.54
CA GLY A 196 -10.98 -4.16 -5.61
C GLY A 196 -11.21 -2.81 -6.26
N LEU A 197 -11.77 -1.91 -5.46
CA LEU A 197 -11.98 -0.51 -5.79
C LEU A 197 -11.47 0.32 -4.62
N GLY A 198 -10.75 1.38 -4.93
CA GLY A 198 -10.14 2.23 -3.92
C GLY A 198 -10.10 3.70 -4.27
N PHE A 199 -9.75 4.48 -3.26
CA PHE A 199 -9.67 5.92 -3.29
C PHE A 199 -8.40 6.39 -2.57
N ASN A 200 -7.56 7.12 -3.28
CA ASN A 200 -6.37 7.79 -2.77
C ASN A 200 -6.74 9.16 -2.19
N ILE A 201 -6.38 9.38 -0.93
CA ILE A 201 -6.56 10.68 -0.27
C ILE A 201 -5.37 11.57 -0.66
N ARG A 202 -5.66 12.59 -1.47
CA ARG A 202 -4.68 13.59 -1.89
C ARG A 202 -4.36 14.52 -0.69
N LYS A 203 -3.11 15.00 -0.60
CA LYS A 203 -2.59 16.06 0.32
C LYS A 203 -1.84 15.64 1.60
N ALA A 204 -1.50 14.36 1.80
CA ALA A 204 -0.63 13.95 2.91
C ALA A 204 0.84 13.75 2.45
N ARG A 205 1.78 13.84 3.40
CA ARG A 205 3.21 13.53 3.18
C ARG A 205 3.43 12.05 2.87
N PHE A 206 2.56 11.20 3.42
CA PHE A 206 2.33 9.82 3.00
C PHE A 206 1.16 9.77 2.02
N LYS A 207 0.97 8.68 1.26
CA LYS A 207 -0.16 8.53 0.32
C LYS A 207 -1.23 7.60 0.89
N PRO A 208 -2.14 8.09 1.76
CA PRO A 208 -3.17 7.26 2.33
C PRO A 208 -4.22 6.87 1.29
N PHE A 209 -4.76 5.67 1.44
CA PHE A 209 -5.87 5.20 0.64
C PHE A 209 -6.86 4.36 1.44
N VAL A 210 -8.05 4.19 0.86
CA VAL A 210 -9.10 3.26 1.28
C VAL A 210 -9.35 2.32 0.11
N GLU A 211 -9.46 1.02 0.37
CA GLU A 211 -9.66 0.00 -0.68
C GLU A 211 -10.60 -1.10 -0.18
N GLY A 212 -11.70 -1.33 -0.89
CA GLY A 212 -12.51 -2.52 -0.73
C GLY A 212 -12.08 -3.59 -1.72
N ARG A 213 -11.89 -4.84 -1.27
CA ARG A 213 -11.50 -5.99 -2.10
C ARG A 213 -12.44 -7.17 -1.88
N PHE A 214 -12.89 -7.77 -2.95
CA PHE A 214 -13.48 -9.10 -2.95
C PHE A 214 -12.40 -10.13 -3.27
N HIS A 215 -12.38 -11.21 -2.49
CA HIS A 215 -11.51 -12.36 -2.69
C HIS A 215 -12.38 -13.58 -3.02
N PHE A 216 -12.01 -14.27 -4.09
CA PHE A 216 -12.65 -15.49 -4.56
C PHE A 216 -11.56 -16.55 -4.67
N PHE A 217 -11.57 -17.55 -3.80
CA PHE A 217 -10.61 -18.65 -3.84
C PHE A 217 -11.34 -19.98 -3.78
N ASN A 218 -10.78 -20.96 -4.50
CA ASN A 218 -11.34 -22.29 -4.67
C ASN A 218 -10.26 -23.33 -4.37
N ASN A 219 -10.70 -24.49 -3.88
CA ASN A 219 -9.83 -25.63 -3.72
C ASN A 219 -9.17 -25.99 -5.07
N VAL A 220 -7.84 -26.08 -5.06
CA VAL A 220 -7.00 -26.30 -6.26
C VAL A 220 -7.35 -27.59 -6.99
N GLU A 221 -7.97 -28.56 -6.32
CA GLU A 221 -8.46 -29.81 -6.94
C GLU A 221 -9.47 -29.60 -8.07
N ASN A 222 -10.13 -28.43 -8.13
CA ASN A 222 -11.14 -28.12 -9.16
C ASN A 222 -10.71 -27.05 -10.16
N PHE A 223 -9.44 -26.62 -10.14
CA PHE A 223 -8.96 -25.63 -11.10
C PHE A 223 -8.61 -26.29 -12.44
N ASN A 224 -9.64 -26.75 -13.17
CA ASN A 224 -9.51 -27.01 -14.60
C ASN A 224 -9.44 -25.66 -15.31
N LEU A 225 -8.22 -25.15 -15.49
CA LEU A 225 -7.97 -24.11 -16.48
C LEU A 225 -8.43 -24.68 -17.82
N ALA A 226 -9.43 -24.05 -18.44
CA ALA A 226 -9.83 -24.33 -19.83
C ALA A 226 -8.68 -24.12 -20.85
N ALA A 227 -7.45 -23.88 -20.39
CA ALA A 227 -6.21 -23.75 -21.14
C ALA A 227 -5.33 -25.03 -21.17
N GLY A 228 -5.78 -26.17 -20.64
CA GLY A 228 -5.16 -27.48 -20.94
C GLY A 228 -3.76 -27.72 -20.35
N PHE A 229 -3.39 -27.04 -19.26
CA PHE A 229 -2.17 -27.36 -18.52
C PHE A 229 -2.52 -28.25 -17.32
N HIS A 230 -2.01 -29.48 -17.34
CA HIS A 230 -2.02 -30.40 -16.19
C HIS A 230 -0.83 -30.05 -15.28
N ILE A 231 -1.07 -29.89 -13.97
CA ILE A 231 -0.05 -29.91 -12.92
C ILE A 231 -0.28 -31.18 -12.10
#